data_AF-A0A6P1ZDD8-F1
#
_entry.id   AF-A0A6P1ZDD8-F1
#
_cell.length_a   1.000
_cell.length_b   1.000
_cell.length_c   1.000
_cell.angle_alpha   90.00
_cell.angle_beta   90.00
_cell.angle_gamma   90.00
#
_symmetry.space_group_name_H-M   'P 1'
#
loop_
_entity.id
_entity.type
_entity.pdbx_description
1 polymer ?
#
loop_
_entity_poly.entity_id
_entity_poly.type
_entity_poly.pdbx_seq_one_letter_code
_entity_poly.pdbx_strand_id
1 'polypeptide(L)'
;METKRTLSAQRPNCMSDDVHIASPDSYGVAKAARNLSRLPGERILVLSDPFPSHVYSGRNLAASTGAGVENCLRTEDQDWTRDSLEAFELGQRGAIAELPP
;
A
#
# COMPACT_ATOMS: atom_id res chain seq x y z
N MET A 1 -23.83 -9.95 -8.80
CA MET A 1 -22.51 -9.44 -8.37
C MET A 1 -21.45 -10.52 -8.39
N GLU A 2 -21.77 -11.77 -8.00
CA GLU A 2 -20.89 -12.93 -8.09
C GLU A 2 -20.16 -13.06 -9.44
N THR A 3 -20.91 -13.04 -10.55
CA THR A 3 -20.37 -13.16 -11.91
C THR A 3 -19.30 -12.12 -12.26
N LYS A 4 -19.42 -10.90 -11.73
CA LYS A 4 -18.42 -9.84 -11.97
C LYS A 4 -17.12 -10.14 -11.22
N ARG A 5 -17.20 -10.62 -9.98
CA ARG A 5 -16.02 -11.02 -9.20
C ARG A 5 -15.33 -12.22 -9.82
N THR A 6 -16.08 -13.25 -10.20
CA THR A 6 -15.55 -14.44 -10.87
C THR A 6 -14.78 -14.08 -12.14
N LEU A 7 -15.30 -13.15 -12.96
CA LEU A 7 -14.61 -12.73 -14.18
C LEU A 7 -13.35 -11.91 -13.87
N SER A 8 -13.41 -10.99 -12.91
CA SER A 8 -12.26 -10.18 -12.48
C SER A 8 -11.13 -11.02 -11.88
N ALA A 9 -11.45 -12.16 -11.24
CA ALA A 9 -10.47 -13.03 -10.60
C ALA A 9 -9.64 -13.87 -11.58
N GLN A 10 -10.13 -14.08 -12.82
CA GLN A 10 -9.46 -14.92 -13.82
C GLN A 10 -8.08 -14.40 -14.24
N ARG A 11 -7.96 -13.08 -14.48
CA ARG A 11 -6.70 -12.47 -14.92
C ARG A 11 -5.58 -12.50 -13.87
N PRO A 12 -5.81 -12.10 -12.61
CA PRO A 12 -4.80 -12.19 -11.56
C PRO A 12 -4.62 -13.61 -11.01
N ASN A 13 -5.39 -14.60 -11.49
CA ASN A 13 -5.36 -15.99 -11.01
C ASN A 13 -5.64 -16.11 -9.50
N CYS A 14 -6.71 -15.44 -9.02
CA CYS A 14 -7.16 -15.49 -7.63
C CYS A 14 -8.59 -16.06 -7.51
N MET A 15 -9.10 -16.19 -6.28
CA MET A 15 -10.50 -16.59 -6.05
C MET A 15 -11.43 -15.39 -6.15
N SER A 16 -12.72 -15.63 -6.45
CA SER A 16 -13.72 -14.55 -6.46
C SER A 16 -13.86 -13.83 -5.12
N ASP A 17 -13.61 -14.54 -4.02
CA ASP A 17 -13.63 -13.99 -2.66
C ASP A 17 -12.47 -13.02 -2.39
N ASP A 18 -11.38 -13.10 -3.16
CA ASP A 18 -10.24 -12.17 -3.06
C ASP A 18 -10.53 -10.83 -3.77
N VAL A 19 -11.66 -10.71 -4.48
CA VAL A 19 -11.97 -9.54 -5.31
C VAL A 19 -13.02 -8.63 -4.66
N HIS A 20 -12.58 -7.43 -4.28
CA HIS A 20 -13.48 -6.33 -3.94
C HIS A 20 -13.66 -5.37 -5.13
N ILE A 21 -14.88 -5.30 -5.67
CA ILE A 21 -15.23 -4.32 -6.71
C ILE A 21 -15.63 -3.01 -6.03
N ALA A 22 -14.83 -1.96 -6.24
CA ALA A 22 -15.05 -0.64 -5.68
C ALA A 22 -14.98 0.44 -6.78
N SER A 23 -15.65 1.56 -6.57
CA SER A 23 -15.52 2.76 -7.41
C SER A 23 -15.76 4.00 -6.55
N PRO A 24 -14.93 5.06 -6.66
CA PRO A 24 -13.67 5.16 -7.43
C PRO A 24 -12.52 4.34 -6.81
N ASP A 25 -11.42 4.14 -7.55
CA ASP A 25 -10.24 3.36 -7.11
C ASP A 25 -9.69 3.82 -5.76
N SER A 26 -9.75 5.12 -5.48
CA SER A 26 -9.35 5.73 -4.22
C SER A 26 -10.10 5.17 -3.00
N TYR A 27 -11.36 4.74 -3.18
CA TYR A 27 -12.14 4.10 -2.13
C TYR A 27 -11.60 2.69 -1.81
N GLY A 28 -11.18 1.94 -2.83
CA GLY A 28 -10.56 0.63 -2.65
C GLY A 28 -9.27 0.72 -1.83
N VAL A 29 -8.40 1.66 -2.19
CA VAL A 29 -7.13 1.92 -1.46
C VAL A 29 -7.40 2.32 -0.01
N ALA A 30 -8.31 3.27 0.22
CA ALA A 30 -8.63 3.72 1.57
C ALA A 30 -9.19 2.56 2.43
N LYS A 31 -9.97 1.66 1.83
CA LYS A 31 -10.51 0.48 2.51
C LYS A 31 -9.44 -0.56 2.82
N ALA A 32 -8.51 -0.80 1.89
CA ALA A 32 -7.37 -1.68 2.11
C ALA A 32 -6.50 -1.15 3.26
N ALA A 33 -6.17 0.15 3.25
CA ALA A 33 -5.38 0.78 4.31
C ALA A 33 -6.03 0.65 5.70
N ARG A 34 -7.36 0.79 5.79
CA ARG A 34 -8.10 0.65 7.06
C ARG A 34 -8.12 -0.77 7.64
N ASN A 35 -7.93 -1.79 6.81
CA ASN A 35 -7.89 -3.18 7.27
C ASN A 35 -6.54 -3.56 7.90
N LEU A 36 -5.53 -2.69 7.80
CA LEU A 36 -4.21 -2.92 8.37
C LEU A 36 -4.19 -2.45 9.82
N SER A 37 -3.86 -3.36 10.74
CA SER A 37 -3.58 -3.02 12.13
C SER A 37 -2.14 -2.52 12.25
N ARG A 38 -1.92 -1.39 12.94
CA ARG A 38 -0.59 -0.83 13.19
C ARG A 38 -0.39 -0.57 14.67
N LEU A 39 0.85 -0.73 15.13
CA LEU A 39 1.26 -0.33 16.47
C LEU A 39 1.84 1.10 16.44
N PRO A 40 1.61 1.91 17.49
CA PRO A 40 2.29 3.19 17.64
C PRO A 40 3.82 3.03 17.49
N GLY A 41 4.44 3.90 16.69
CA GLY A 41 5.88 3.84 16.41
C GLY A 41 6.29 3.01 15.19
N GLU A 42 5.37 2.29 14.55
CA GLU A 42 5.61 1.72 13.22
C GLU A 42 5.57 2.81 12.12
N ARG A 43 6.18 2.52 10.96
CA ARG A 43 6.29 3.50 9.85
C ARG A 43 5.63 3.00 8.59
N ILE A 44 4.98 3.88 7.84
CA ILE A 44 4.39 3.61 6.52
C ILE A 44 5.39 4.07 5.48
N LEU A 45 5.86 3.15 4.64
CA LEU A 45 6.82 3.46 3.57
C LEU A 45 6.05 3.86 2.32
N VAL A 46 6.33 5.04 1.81
CA VAL A 46 5.73 5.57 0.59
C VAL A 46 6.85 5.79 -0.41
N LEU A 47 6.84 5.11 -1.55
CA LEU A 47 7.85 5.36 -2.58
C LEU A 47 7.67 6.76 -3.20
N SER A 48 8.70 7.25 -3.89
CA SER A 48 8.64 8.51 -4.63
C SER A 48 7.68 8.44 -5.83
N ASP A 49 6.96 9.53 -6.08
CA ASP A 49 5.93 9.68 -7.13
C ASP A 49 4.68 8.77 -7.03
N PRO A 50 4.06 8.61 -5.85
CA PRO A 50 2.86 7.79 -5.68
C PRO A 50 1.59 8.53 -6.13
N PHE A 51 0.57 7.78 -6.56
CA PHE A 51 -0.74 8.36 -6.86
C PHE A 51 -1.33 9.09 -5.64
N PRO A 52 -2.02 10.24 -5.77
CA PRO A 52 -2.48 11.01 -4.62
C PRO A 52 -3.37 10.24 -3.63
N SER A 53 -4.24 9.34 -4.13
CA SER A 53 -5.13 8.50 -3.31
C SER A 53 -4.37 7.62 -2.31
N HIS A 54 -3.15 7.23 -2.66
CA HIS A 54 -2.27 6.42 -1.85
C HIS A 54 -1.64 7.23 -0.72
N VAL A 55 -1.12 8.42 -1.06
CA VAL A 55 -0.56 9.39 -0.09
C VAL A 55 -1.58 9.72 0.98
N TYR A 56 -2.82 10.06 0.59
CA TYR A 56 -3.86 10.41 1.55
C TYR A 56 -4.28 9.23 2.42
N SER A 57 -4.34 8.02 1.86
CA SER A 57 -4.69 6.82 2.62
C SER A 57 -3.63 6.47 3.66
N GLY A 58 -2.34 6.54 3.28
CA GLY A 58 -1.21 6.35 4.21
C GLY A 58 -1.17 7.41 5.32
N ARG A 59 -1.35 8.69 4.98
CA ARG A 59 -1.42 9.79 5.97
C ARG A 59 -2.57 9.62 6.95
N ASN A 60 -3.75 9.22 6.46
CA ASN A 60 -4.91 8.97 7.31
C ASN A 60 -4.67 7.79 8.25
N LEU A 61 -4.06 6.70 7.75
CA LEU A 61 -3.71 5.55 8.56
C LEU A 61 -2.70 5.94 9.66
N ALA A 62 -1.65 6.68 9.31
CA ALA A 62 -0.67 7.23 10.24
C ALA A 62 -1.33 8.07 11.34
N ALA A 63 -2.18 9.03 10.95
CA ALA A 63 -2.88 9.89 11.89
C ALA A 63 -3.78 9.10 12.86
N SER A 64 -4.45 8.05 12.37
CA SER A 64 -5.35 7.22 13.18
C SER A 64 -4.64 6.23 14.12
N THR A 65 -3.40 5.87 13.82
CA THR A 65 -2.65 4.81 14.54
C THR A 65 -1.44 5.32 15.32
N GLY A 66 -1.06 6.59 15.14
CA GLY A 66 0.19 7.15 15.67
C GLY A 66 1.44 6.63 14.95
N ALA A 67 1.28 6.10 13.74
CA ALA A 67 2.41 5.67 12.90
C ALA A 67 3.05 6.86 12.18
N GLY A 68 4.34 6.73 11.83
CA GLY A 68 5.05 7.70 10.98
C GLY A 68 4.82 7.44 9.48
N VAL A 69 5.02 8.45 8.63
CA VAL A 69 5.07 8.29 7.16
C VAL A 69 6.47 8.65 6.70
N GLU A 70 7.14 7.74 6.00
CA GLU A 70 8.48 7.95 5.44
C GLU A 70 8.44 7.81 3.93
N ASN A 71 9.13 8.71 3.24
CA ASN A 71 9.26 8.63 1.79
C ASN A 71 10.55 7.89 1.44
N CYS A 72 10.44 6.78 0.72
CA CYS A 72 11.58 6.14 0.09
C CYS A 72 11.95 6.93 -1.16
N LEU A 73 13.12 7.55 -1.13
CA LEU A 73 13.66 8.28 -2.27
C LEU A 73 14.25 7.29 -3.26
N ARG A 74 13.94 7.49 -4.54
CA ARG A 74 14.49 6.70 -5.63
C ARG A 74 15.99 6.98 -5.74
N THR A 75 16.83 5.96 -5.57
CA THR A 75 18.27 6.08 -5.85
C THR A 75 18.54 6.10 -7.36
N GLU A 76 19.71 6.63 -7.77
CA GLU A 76 20.07 6.81 -9.18
C GLU A 76 20.09 5.49 -9.97
N ASP A 77 20.38 4.38 -9.29
CA ASP A 77 20.43 3.02 -9.87
C ASP A 77 19.05 2.39 -10.07
N GLN A 78 17.97 3.02 -9.59
CA GLN A 78 16.58 2.59 -9.73
C GLN A 78 16.29 1.19 -9.17
N ASP A 79 17.10 0.72 -8.23
CA ASP A 79 16.91 -0.58 -7.57
C ASP A 79 15.92 -0.44 -6.41
N TRP A 80 14.63 -0.51 -6.76
CA TRP A 80 13.54 -0.45 -5.79
C TRP A 80 13.60 -1.54 -4.74
N THR A 81 14.20 -2.69 -5.07
CA THR A 81 14.29 -3.82 -4.14
C THR A 81 15.30 -3.48 -3.06
N ARG A 82 16.50 -3.05 -3.43
CA ARG A 82 17.52 -2.59 -2.48
C ARG A 82 17.01 -1.42 -1.64
N ASP A 83 16.47 -0.39 -2.27
CA ASP A 83 16.02 0.83 -1.57
C ASP A 83 14.91 0.53 -0.55
N SER A 84 13.97 -0.36 -0.91
CA SER A 84 12.91 -0.79 0.00
C SER A 84 13.45 -1.63 1.14
N LEU A 85 14.34 -2.60 0.86
CA LEU A 85 14.93 -3.47 1.87
C LEU A 85 15.79 -2.69 2.86
N GLU A 86 16.60 -1.75 2.39
CA GLU A 86 17.40 -0.87 3.27
C GLU A 86 16.48 -0.04 4.18
N ALA A 87 15.37 0.48 3.66
CA ALA A 87 14.38 1.16 4.49
C ALA A 87 13.81 0.24 5.58
N PHE A 88 13.49 -1.03 5.26
CA PHE A 88 13.04 -2.01 6.24
C PHE A 88 14.12 -2.39 7.28
N GLU A 89 15.37 -2.61 6.84
CA GLU A 89 16.50 -3.02 7.68
C GLU A 89 16.95 -1.92 8.66
N LEU A 90 16.79 -0.64 8.30
CA LEU A 90 17.02 0.52 9.18
C LEU A 90 15.99 0.67 10.32
N GLY A 91 15.29 -0.41 10.68
CA GLY A 91 14.35 -0.49 11.79
C GLY A 91 12.96 0.05 11.47
N GLN A 92 12.65 0.30 10.20
CA GLN A 92 11.33 0.78 9.79
C GLN A 92 10.43 -0.44 9.53
N ARG A 93 9.63 -0.83 10.52
CA ARG A 93 8.57 -1.82 10.28
C ARG A 93 7.50 -1.21 9.36
N GLY A 94 7.63 -1.42 8.05
CA GLY A 94 6.62 -1.07 7.04
C GLY A 94 5.43 -2.02 7.06
N ALA A 95 4.20 -1.52 6.95
CA ALA A 95 3.00 -2.33 6.69
C ALA A 95 2.38 -2.06 5.32
N ILE A 96 2.78 -0.96 4.67
CA ILE A 96 2.39 -0.65 3.28
C ILE A 96 3.68 -0.26 2.59
N ALA A 97 3.94 -0.90 1.46
CA ALA A 97 4.91 -0.48 0.48
C ALA A 97 4.18 -0.50 -0.87
N GLU A 98 4.24 0.62 -1.57
CA GLU A 98 3.68 0.72 -2.92
C GLU A 98 4.82 0.68 -3.89
N LEU A 99 4.99 -0.45 -4.56
CA LEU A 99 6.07 -0.67 -5.49
C LEU A 99 5.61 -0.34 -6.91
N PRO A 100 6.46 0.23 -7.77
CA PRO A 100 6.18 0.29 -9.20
C PRO A 100 6.00 -1.12 -9.79
N PRO A 101 5.33 -1.24 -10.95
CA PRO A 101 5.14 -2.53 -11.63
C PRO A 101 6.46 -3.19 -12.03
#